data_AF-A0A6N1VFE7-F1
#
_entry.id   AF-A0A6N1VFE7-F1
#
_cell.length_a   1.000
_cell.length_b   1.000
_cell.length_c   1.000
_cell.angle_alpha   90.00
_cell.angle_beta   90.00
_cell.angle_gamma   90.00
#
_symmetry.space_group_name_H-M   'P 1'
#
loop_
_entity.id
_entity.type
_entity.pdbx_description
1 polymer ?
#
loop_
_entity_poly.entity_id
_entity_poly.type
_entity_poly.pdbx_seq_one_letter_code
_entity_poly.pdbx_strand_id
1 'polypeptide(L)' 'MSTRSNLLLDLARMMIKQARLLKAQGLLAEARAMARRAIELDHAGHAAARLQPIPVKSRHR' A
#
# COMPACT_ATOMS: atom_id res chain seq x y z
N MET A 1 2.11 -15.08 -4.52
CA MET A 1 2.16 -13.66 -4.08
C MET A 1 1.13 -13.47 -2.99
N SER A 2 1.53 -13.01 -1.80
CA SER A 2 0.62 -12.92 -0.65
C SER A 2 -0.51 -11.93 -0.93
N THR A 3 -1.75 -12.41 -0.92
CA THR A 3 -2.98 -11.64 -1.18
C THR A 3 -3.07 -10.37 -0.32
N ARG A 4 -2.45 -10.41 0.87
CA ARG A 4 -2.44 -9.31 1.85
C ARG A 4 -1.52 -8.15 1.47
N SER A 5 -0.34 -8.41 0.90
CA SER A 5 0.55 -7.33 0.45
C SER A 5 -0.05 -6.60 -0.76
N ASN A 6 -0.73 -7.33 -1.65
CA ASN A 6 -1.46 -6.73 -2.77
C ASN A 6 -2.62 -5.87 -2.28
N LEU A 7 -3.38 -6.32 -1.28
CA LEU A 7 -4.49 -5.55 -0.69
C LEU A 7 -4.03 -4.18 -0.15
N LEU A 8 -2.91 -4.13 0.57
CA LEU A 8 -2.38 -2.88 1.14
C LEU A 8 -1.99 -1.87 0.05
N LEU A 9 -1.33 -2.34 -1.00
CA LEU A 9 -0.92 -1.50 -2.13
C LEU A 9 -2.13 -1.01 -2.96
N ASP A 10 -3.15 -1.85 -3.10
CA ASP A 10 -4.38 -1.47 -3.82
C ASP A 10 -5.22 -0.46 -3.02
N LEU A 11 -5.28 -0.63 -1.70
CA LEU A 11 -5.91 0.34 -0.80
C LEU A 11 -5.18 1.69 -0.83
N ALA A 12 -3.84 1.69 -0.75
CA ALA A 12 -3.05 2.91 -0.86
C ALA A 12 -3.33 3.66 -2.18
N ARG A 13 -3.40 2.94 -3.30
CA ARG A 13 -3.75 3.52 -4.61
C ARG A 13 -5.15 4.13 -4.65
N MET A 14 -6.14 3.47 -4.04
CA MET A 14 -7.50 4.00 -3.93
C MET A 14 -7.53 5.29 -3.10
N MET A 15 -6.85 5.31 -1.96
CA MET A 15 -6.80 6.47 -1.07
C MET A 15 -6.13 7.67 -1.72
N ILE A 16 -5.10 7.48 -2.55
CA ILE A 16 -4.51 8.57 -3.34
C ILE A 16 -5.52 9.15 -4.34
N LYS A 17 -6.32 8.30 -5.00
CA LYS A 17 -7.39 8.79 -5.91
C LYS A 17 -8.42 9.61 -5.14
N GLN A 18 -8.84 9.16 -3.96
CA GLN A 18 -9.76 9.90 -3.09
C GLN A 18 -9.15 11.23 -2.63
N ALA A 19 -7.88 11.24 -2.21
CA ALA A 19 -7.18 12.47 -1.85
C ALA A 19 -7.15 13.50 -2.98
N ARG A 20 -7.01 13.05 -4.24
CA ARG A 20 -7.07 13.94 -5.42
C ARG A 20 -8.47 14.51 -5.64
N LEU A 21 -9.52 13.73 -5.42
CA LEU A 21 -10.91 14.21 -5.48
C LEU A 21 -11.19 15.24 -4.39
N LEU A 22 -10.79 14.97 -3.15
CA LEU A 22 -10.91 15.91 -2.03
C LEU A 22 -10.16 17.22 -2.31
N LYS A 23 -8.95 17.13 -2.87
CA LYS A 23 -8.18 18.31 -3.29
C LYS A 23 -8.93 19.12 -4.36
N ALA A 24 -9.53 18.45 -5.34
CA ALA A 24 -10.30 19.12 -6.40
C ALA A 24 -11.57 19.82 -5.87
N GLN A 25 -12.13 19.32 -4.77
CA GLN A 25 -13.26 19.92 -4.06
C GLN A 25 -12.85 21.07 -3.11
N GLY A 26 -11.56 21.40 -3.02
CA GLY A 26 -11.04 22.43 -2.11
C GLY A 26 -10.84 21.94 -0.66
N LEU A 27 -11.11 20.67 -0.37
CA LEU A 27 -10.94 20.03 0.93
C LEU A 27 -9.47 19.64 1.16
N LEU A 28 -8.60 20.65 1.29
CA LEU A 28 -7.15 20.46 1.33
C LEU A 28 -6.65 19.77 2.61
N ALA A 29 -7.31 19.97 3.74
CA ALA A 29 -6.93 19.35 5.01
C ALA A 29 -7.19 17.83 4.98
N GLU A 30 -8.37 17.44 4.52
CA GLU A 30 -8.81 16.06 4.34
C GLU A 30 -7.96 15.35 3.28
N ALA A 31 -7.69 16.02 2.16
CA ALA A 31 -6.82 15.50 1.11
C ALA A 31 -5.41 15.19 1.65
N ARG A 32 -4.83 16.10 2.44
CA ARG A 32 -3.51 15.89 3.07
C ARG A 32 -3.53 14.74 4.08
N ALA A 33 -4.55 14.67 4.92
CA ALA A 33 -4.70 13.58 5.88
C ALA A 33 -4.85 12.22 5.17
N MET A 34 -5.62 12.17 4.09
CA MET A 34 -5.82 10.97 3.28
C MET A 34 -4.54 10.54 2.57
N ALA A 35 -3.81 11.48 1.97
CA ALA A 35 -2.55 11.19 1.31
C ALA A 35 -1.48 10.65 2.27
N ARG A 36 -1.40 11.19 3.50
CA ARG A 36 -0.46 10.68 4.52
C ARG A 36 -0.74 9.22 4.87
N ARG A 37 -2.00 8.88 5.16
CA ARG A 37 -2.41 7.49 5.45
C ARG A 37 -2.14 6.55 4.27
N ALA A 38 -2.34 7.02 3.03
CA ALA A 38 -2.05 6.22 1.85
C ALA A 38 -0.55 5.88 1.73
N ILE A 39 0.34 6.83 2.03
CA ILE A 39 1.80 6.62 2.03
C ILE A 39 2.21 5.59 3.09
N GLU A 40 1.64 5.68 4.29
CA GLU A 40 1.90 4.71 5.36
C GLU A 40 1.53 3.27 4.95
N LEU A 41 0.40 3.10 4.28
CA LEU A 41 -0.06 1.81 3.76
C LEU A 41 0.81 1.30 2.60
N ASP A 42 1.25 2.17 1.72
CA ASP A 42 2.15 1.83 0.61
C ASP A 42 3.49 1.29 1.15
N HIS A 43 4.07 1.99 2.13
CA HIS A 43 5.29 1.56 2.82
C HIS A 43 5.10 0.20 3.51
N ALA A 44 3.98 0.00 4.21
CA ALA A 44 3.65 -1.27 4.85
C ALA A 44 3.47 -2.41 3.83
N GLY A 45 2.81 -2.14 2.70
CA GLY A 45 2.64 -3.10 1.61
C GLY A 45 3.98 -3.55 1.02
N HIS A 46 4.88 -2.60 0.76
CA HIS A 46 6.24 -2.89 0.27
C HIS A 46 7.12 -3.61 1.31
N ALA A 47 6.97 -3.31 2.60
CA ALA A 47 7.66 -4.05 3.66
C ALA A 47 7.18 -5.51 3.73
N ALA A 48 5.86 -5.73 3.68
CA ALA A 48 5.27 -7.06 3.66
C ALA A 48 5.64 -7.87 2.41
N ALA A 49 5.79 -7.22 1.25
CA ALA A 49 6.25 -7.88 0.04
C ALA A 49 7.72 -8.33 0.11
N ARG A 50 8.58 -7.53 0.75
CA ARG A 50 10.02 -7.83 0.91
C ARG A 50 10.31 -8.95 1.91
N LEU A 51 9.45 -9.14 2.92
CA LEU A 51 9.59 -10.17 3.95
C LEU A 51 9.07 -11.56 3.50
N GLN A 52 8.78 -11.77 2.21
CA GLN A 52 8.29 -13.07 1.74
C GLN A 52 9.40 -14.14 1.79
N PRO A 53 9.16 -15.30 2.42
CA PRO A 53 10.13 -16.39 2.45
C PRO A 53 10.42 -16.87 1.03
N ILE A 54 11.69 -16.84 0.63
CA ILE A 54 12.14 -17.42 -0.63
C ILE A 54 12.20 -18.94 -0.43
N PRO A 55 11.40 -19.75 -1.16
CA PRO A 55 11.45 -21.20 -1.02
C PRO A 55 12.78 -21.71 -1.57
N VAL A 56 13.70 -22.07 -0.67
CA VAL A 56 14.95 -22.72 -1.04
C VAL A 56 14.64 -24.19 -1.27
N LYS A 57 14.83 -24.69 -2.50
CA LYS A 57 14.70 -26.13 -2.78
C LYS A 57 15.83 -26.87 -2.06
N SER A 58 15.55 -27.41 -0.87
CA SER A 58 16.48 -28.34 -0.21
C SER A 58 16.47 -29.64 -0.99
N ARG A 59 17.51 -29.88 -1.79
CA ARG A 59 17.72 -31.16 -2.46
C ARG A 59 18.09 -32.19 -1.39
N HIS A 60 17.10 -32.95 -0.93
CA HIS A 60 17.37 -34.17 -0.16
C HIS A 60 17.95 -35.22 -1.11
N ARG A 61 19.11 -35.77 -0.72
CA ARG A 61 19.77 -36.89 -1.38
C ARG A 61 19.14 -38.20 -0.95
#